data_AF-A0A7S3C2Q1-F1
#
_entry.id   AF-A0A7S3C2Q1-F1
#
_cell.length_a   1.000
_cell.length_b   1.000
_cell.length_c   1.000
_cell.angle_alpha   90.00
_cell.angle_beta   90.00
_cell.angle_gamma   90.00
#
_symmetry.space_group_name_H-M   'P 1'
#
loop_
_entity.id
_entity.type
_entity.pdbx_description
1 polymer ?
#
loop_
_entity_poly.entity_id
_entity_poly.type
_entity_poly.pdbx_seq_one_letter_code
_entity_poly.pdbx_strand_id
1 'polypeptide(L)'
;VSLSAVEKLVTKTGAQMASAPGEALWTAACSPALLLHEHTWVRSAAARVLGLRLRSTSWVAPLARLRALTDAQVRALAADTEGATLAEQAVRNLIALARCLAEVSEEDGAALGADMSDDADGEEQEPVEGADDEGAATLGTDGDGAALGWMLARVARLSAQGGDLQARYALEAVAGVAASVAGERLVPHARVLLRPVMRGKAIARAAAQREADAVAKRRFRKMGQKRSLHVFEEAEEEAFRAAEAEAMKAEGDILRSVGALASEVEALLSDVLGTEAFVDGVTALKKAKKAKEDERKRKRAVGALLDPQADAR
;
A
#
# COMPACT_ATOMS: atom_id res chain seq x y z
N VAL A 1 17.76 11.78 -19.73
CA VAL A 1 17.38 10.99 -20.92
C VAL A 1 17.37 11.90 -22.14
N SER A 2 18.14 11.59 -23.19
CA SER A 2 18.15 12.41 -24.41
C SER A 2 16.84 12.23 -25.16
N LEU A 3 16.29 13.32 -25.74
CA LEU A 3 15.13 13.28 -26.63
C LEU A 3 15.26 12.21 -27.72
N SER A 4 16.49 11.92 -28.17
CA SER A 4 16.76 10.88 -29.16
C SER A 4 16.50 9.46 -28.66
N ALA A 5 16.63 9.18 -27.36
CA ALA A 5 16.29 7.87 -26.78
C ALA A 5 14.77 7.66 -26.70
N VAL A 6 14.02 8.73 -26.36
CA VAL A 6 12.55 8.71 -26.35
C VAL A 6 12.01 8.62 -27.77
N GLU A 7 12.56 9.39 -28.72
CA GLU A 7 12.19 9.28 -30.14
C GLU A 7 12.53 7.90 -30.71
N LYS A 8 13.67 7.31 -30.36
CA LYS A 8 14.01 5.94 -30.78
C LYS A 8 13.08 4.90 -30.18
N LEU A 9 12.66 5.07 -28.91
CA LEU A 9 11.69 4.18 -28.29
C LEU A 9 10.33 4.31 -28.99
N VAL A 10 9.84 5.53 -29.17
CA VAL A 10 8.54 5.85 -29.81
C VAL A 10 8.51 5.44 -31.28
N THR A 11 9.60 5.61 -32.04
CA THR A 11 9.67 5.22 -33.45
C THR A 11 9.84 3.71 -33.60
N LYS A 12 10.61 3.05 -32.73
CA LYS A 12 10.76 1.58 -32.74
C LYS A 12 9.46 0.89 -32.31
N THR A 13 8.80 1.37 -31.25
CA THR A 13 7.47 0.88 -30.88
C THR A 13 6.45 1.27 -31.93
N GLY A 14 6.45 2.51 -32.42
CA GLY A 14 5.52 3.02 -33.44
C GLY A 14 5.54 2.24 -34.76
N ALA A 15 6.73 1.84 -35.23
CA ALA A 15 6.88 1.01 -36.43
C ALA A 15 6.45 -0.44 -36.21
N GLN A 16 6.65 -0.99 -35.01
CA GLN A 16 6.09 -2.29 -34.60
C GLN A 16 4.57 -2.21 -34.38
N MET A 17 4.07 -1.03 -34.03
CA MET A 17 2.66 -0.78 -33.79
C MET A 17 1.86 -0.71 -35.12
N ALA A 18 2.42 -0.10 -36.17
CA ALA A 18 1.72 0.05 -37.44
C ALA A 18 1.43 -1.27 -38.20
N SER A 19 2.11 -2.38 -37.87
CA SER A 19 1.95 -3.69 -38.51
C SER A 19 1.40 -4.79 -37.59
N ALA A 20 1.20 -4.48 -36.32
CA ALA A 20 0.76 -5.45 -35.33
C ALA A 20 -0.77 -5.64 -35.34
N PRO A 21 -1.29 -6.87 -35.25
CA PRO A 21 -2.69 -7.08 -34.89
C PRO A 21 -2.94 -6.32 -33.58
N GLY A 22 -4.12 -5.71 -33.43
CA GLY A 22 -4.42 -4.75 -32.35
C GLY A 22 -4.03 -5.23 -30.94
N GLU A 23 -3.93 -6.54 -30.68
CA GLU A 23 -3.46 -7.11 -29.42
C GLU A 23 -1.99 -6.82 -29.09
N ALA A 24 -1.10 -6.80 -30.08
CA ALA A 24 0.31 -6.51 -29.86
C ALA A 24 0.53 -5.02 -29.52
N LEU A 25 -0.34 -4.13 -30.03
CA LEU A 25 -0.39 -2.72 -29.62
C LEU A 25 -0.71 -2.57 -28.14
N TRP A 26 -1.80 -3.21 -27.70
CA TRP A 26 -2.19 -3.20 -26.29
C TRP A 26 -1.12 -3.83 -25.40
N THR A 27 -0.39 -4.81 -25.91
CA THR A 27 0.70 -5.46 -25.20
C THR A 27 1.92 -4.58 -25.01
N ALA A 28 2.33 -3.87 -26.05
CA ALA A 28 3.41 -2.91 -25.95
C ALA A 28 3.01 -1.72 -25.05
N ALA A 29 1.83 -1.15 -25.27
CA ALA A 29 1.35 0.06 -24.60
C ALA A 29 1.04 -0.16 -23.11
N CYS A 30 0.62 -1.36 -22.73
CA CYS A 30 0.37 -1.74 -21.35
C CYS A 30 1.53 -2.56 -20.76
N SER A 31 2.76 -2.44 -21.27
CA SER A 31 3.88 -3.20 -20.70
C SER A 31 4.25 -2.69 -19.29
N PRO A 32 4.69 -3.58 -18.38
CA PRO A 32 5.23 -3.17 -17.07
C PRO A 32 6.34 -2.12 -17.17
N ALA A 33 7.14 -2.18 -18.24
CA ALA A 33 8.20 -1.21 -18.51
C ALA A 33 7.68 0.22 -18.70
N LEU A 34 6.56 0.42 -19.42
CA LEU A 34 5.97 1.74 -19.58
C LEU A 34 5.27 2.25 -18.31
N LEU A 35 4.71 1.33 -17.52
CA LEU A 35 4.06 1.65 -16.24
C LEU A 35 5.06 2.07 -15.16
N LEU A 36 6.31 1.59 -15.25
CA LEU A 36 7.41 1.92 -14.36
C LEU A 36 8.45 2.86 -14.99
N HIS A 37 8.07 3.53 -16.08
CA HIS A 37 8.96 4.42 -16.81
C HIS A 37 9.41 5.61 -15.93
N GLU A 38 10.65 6.08 -16.08
CA GLU A 38 11.22 7.18 -15.28
C GLU A 38 10.36 8.46 -15.34
N HIS A 39 9.83 8.77 -16.52
CA HIS A 39 8.99 9.94 -16.74
C HIS A 39 7.53 9.74 -16.32
N THR A 40 7.03 10.60 -15.42
CA THR A 40 5.66 10.60 -14.89
C THR A 40 4.57 10.72 -15.96
N TRP A 41 4.81 11.47 -17.04
CA TRP A 41 3.84 11.59 -18.14
C TRP A 41 3.68 10.28 -18.93
N VAL A 42 4.76 9.51 -19.11
CA VAL A 42 4.73 8.19 -19.77
C VAL A 42 3.96 7.21 -18.90
N ARG A 43 4.26 7.17 -17.59
CA ARG A 43 3.53 6.35 -16.62
C ARG A 43 2.04 6.67 -16.61
N SER A 44 1.70 7.96 -16.62
CA SER A 44 0.32 8.45 -16.66
C SER A 44 -0.41 8.04 -17.94
N ALA A 45 0.24 8.15 -19.10
CA ALA A 45 -0.33 7.70 -20.36
C ALA A 45 -0.54 6.18 -20.37
N ALA A 46 0.47 5.40 -19.99
CA ALA A 46 0.39 3.94 -19.93
C ALA A 46 -0.68 3.46 -18.95
N ALA A 47 -0.79 4.08 -17.77
CA ALA A 47 -1.80 3.75 -16.76
C ALA A 47 -3.23 4.04 -17.26
N ARG A 48 -3.44 5.13 -18.03
CA ARG A 48 -4.73 5.42 -18.65
C ARG A 48 -5.07 4.43 -19.77
N VAL A 49 -4.10 4.08 -20.62
CA VAL A 49 -4.28 3.09 -21.69
C VAL A 49 -4.61 1.72 -21.10
N LEU A 50 -3.92 1.31 -20.04
CA LEU A 50 -4.25 0.10 -19.28
C LEU A 50 -5.68 0.16 -18.73
N GLY A 51 -6.08 1.28 -18.13
CA GLY A 51 -7.44 1.49 -17.63
C GLY A 51 -8.51 1.37 -18.73
N LEU A 52 -8.24 1.84 -19.94
CA LEU A 52 -9.13 1.65 -21.09
C LEU A 52 -9.22 0.18 -21.50
N ARG A 53 -8.08 -0.52 -21.53
CA ARG A 53 -8.03 -1.94 -21.86
C ARG A 53 -8.81 -2.80 -20.85
N LEU A 54 -8.64 -2.51 -19.56
CA LEU A 54 -9.31 -3.19 -18.45
C LEU A 54 -10.84 -3.01 -18.46
N ARG A 55 -11.36 -1.97 -19.10
CA ARG A 55 -12.81 -1.74 -19.26
C ARG A 55 -13.40 -2.48 -20.46
N SER A 56 -12.57 -3.01 -21.35
CA SER A 56 -13.05 -3.79 -22.48
C SER A 56 -13.50 -5.17 -22.00
N THR A 57 -14.72 -5.57 -22.36
CA THR A 57 -15.43 -6.77 -21.87
C THR A 57 -14.79 -8.11 -22.26
N SER A 58 -13.68 -8.11 -23.00
CA SER A 58 -13.05 -9.30 -23.56
C SER A 58 -11.59 -9.48 -23.16
N TRP A 59 -11.09 -8.73 -22.17
CA TRP A 59 -9.68 -8.83 -21.82
C TRP A 59 -9.38 -10.09 -21.00
N VAL A 60 -8.96 -11.13 -21.71
CA VAL A 60 -8.37 -12.34 -21.15
C VAL A 60 -6.87 -12.24 -21.29
N ALA A 61 -6.15 -12.22 -20.17
CA ALA A 61 -4.70 -12.18 -20.14
C ALA A 61 -4.15 -13.35 -19.30
N PRO A 62 -2.99 -13.92 -19.68
CA PRO A 62 -2.33 -14.92 -18.85
C PRO A 62 -2.08 -14.41 -17.44
N LEU A 63 -2.20 -15.28 -16.44
CA LEU A 63 -1.99 -14.93 -15.03
C LEU A 63 -0.65 -14.23 -14.79
N ALA A 64 0.44 -14.70 -15.40
CA ALA A 64 1.76 -14.08 -15.30
C ALA A 64 1.75 -12.60 -15.72
N ARG A 65 0.95 -12.25 -16.73
CA ARG A 65 0.80 -10.88 -17.18
C ARG A 65 -0.04 -10.05 -16.23
N LEU A 66 -1.17 -10.57 -15.74
CA LEU A 66 -1.98 -9.89 -14.73
C LEU A 66 -1.14 -9.60 -13.47
N ARG A 67 -0.29 -10.55 -13.08
CA ARG A 67 0.66 -10.40 -11.99
C ARG A 67 1.67 -9.29 -12.27
N ALA A 68 2.34 -9.30 -13.41
CA ALA A 68 3.30 -8.26 -13.77
C ALA A 68 2.69 -6.84 -13.82
N LEU A 69 1.45 -6.71 -14.30
CA LEU A 69 0.72 -5.44 -14.31
C LEU A 69 0.36 -4.98 -12.89
N THR A 70 -0.09 -5.92 -12.06
CA THR A 70 -0.36 -5.67 -10.64
C THR A 70 0.88 -5.18 -9.92
N ASP A 71 2.03 -5.85 -10.12
CA ASP A 71 3.32 -5.43 -9.58
C ASP A 71 3.65 -3.99 -9.98
N ALA A 72 3.50 -3.66 -11.26
CA ALA A 72 3.79 -2.32 -11.75
C ALA A 72 2.88 -1.26 -11.11
N GLN A 73 1.58 -1.55 -10.92
CA GLN A 73 0.67 -0.61 -10.24
C GLN A 73 0.99 -0.47 -8.74
N VAL A 74 1.29 -1.58 -8.06
CA VAL A 74 1.69 -1.57 -6.63
C VAL A 74 2.96 -0.76 -6.44
N ARG A 75 3.99 -0.99 -7.27
CA ARG A 75 5.24 -0.20 -7.24
C ARG A 75 5.01 1.27 -7.59
N ALA A 76 4.11 1.55 -8.53
CA ALA A 76 3.72 2.93 -8.83
C ALA A 76 3.08 3.61 -7.62
N LEU A 77 2.30 2.91 -6.79
CA LEU A 77 1.75 3.46 -5.54
C LEU A 77 2.77 3.53 -4.40
N ALA A 78 3.79 2.66 -4.41
CA ALA A 78 4.84 2.65 -3.40
C ALA A 78 5.84 3.80 -3.58
N ALA A 79 6.16 4.14 -4.83
CA ALA A 79 6.97 5.31 -5.14
C ALA A 79 6.28 6.57 -4.60
N ASP A 80 7.04 7.53 -4.06
CA ASP A 80 6.54 8.86 -3.73
C ASP A 80 6.12 9.55 -5.03
N THR A 81 4.91 9.24 -5.49
CA THR A 81 4.41 9.76 -6.75
C THR A 81 4.02 11.22 -6.57
N GLU A 82 4.75 12.08 -7.28
CA GLU A 82 4.50 13.52 -7.42
C GLU A 82 3.15 13.88 -8.08
N GLY A 83 2.20 12.94 -8.20
CA GLY A 83 0.90 13.19 -8.85
C GLY A 83 -0.23 12.31 -8.32
N ALA A 84 -1.15 12.93 -7.56
CA ALA A 84 -2.38 12.29 -7.07
C ALA A 84 -3.20 11.62 -8.18
N THR A 85 -3.21 12.21 -9.38
CA THR A 85 -3.94 11.65 -10.54
C THR A 85 -3.38 10.31 -11.04
N LEU A 86 -2.07 10.09 -10.93
CA LEU A 86 -1.44 8.82 -11.30
C LEU A 86 -1.79 7.74 -10.26
N ALA A 87 -1.73 8.10 -8.98
CA ALA A 87 -2.10 7.19 -7.90
C ALA A 87 -3.57 6.78 -7.96
N GLU A 88 -4.49 7.72 -8.18
CA GLU A 88 -5.91 7.42 -8.39
C GLU A 88 -6.13 6.47 -9.58
N GLN A 89 -5.41 6.70 -10.68
CA GLN A 89 -5.51 5.82 -11.85
C GLN A 89 -4.93 4.43 -11.55
N ALA A 90 -3.85 4.33 -10.79
CA ALA A 90 -3.27 3.07 -10.37
C ALA A 90 -4.21 2.28 -9.45
N VAL A 91 -4.89 2.94 -8.51
CA VAL A 91 -5.94 2.35 -7.68
C VAL A 91 -7.09 1.82 -8.55
N ARG A 92 -7.58 2.61 -9.52
CA ARG A 92 -8.63 2.16 -10.46
C ARG A 92 -8.21 0.95 -11.28
N ASN A 93 -6.95 0.93 -11.73
CA ASN A 93 -6.39 -0.21 -12.46
C ASN A 93 -6.30 -1.45 -11.57
N LEU A 94 -5.87 -1.32 -10.32
CA LEU A 94 -5.84 -2.42 -9.34
C LEU A 94 -7.23 -3.01 -9.09
N ILE A 95 -8.26 -2.16 -8.98
CA ILE A 95 -9.65 -2.63 -8.81
C ILE A 95 -10.10 -3.46 -10.02
N ALA A 96 -9.79 -3.02 -11.24
CA ALA A 96 -10.16 -3.79 -12.42
C ALA A 96 -9.32 -5.07 -12.57
N LEU A 97 -8.02 -5.03 -12.26
CA LEU A 97 -7.16 -6.21 -12.20
C LEU A 97 -7.67 -7.23 -11.17
N ALA A 98 -8.19 -6.77 -10.03
CA ALA A 98 -8.79 -7.63 -9.02
C ALA A 98 -9.98 -8.44 -9.56
N ARG A 99 -10.83 -7.81 -10.37
CA ARG A 99 -11.95 -8.51 -11.03
C ARG A 99 -11.43 -9.60 -11.97
N CYS A 100 -10.45 -9.26 -12.81
CA CYS A 100 -9.82 -10.23 -13.69
C CYS A 100 -9.20 -11.39 -12.90
N LEU A 101 -8.43 -11.10 -11.84
CA LEU A 101 -7.79 -12.12 -11.00
C LEU A 101 -8.77 -12.97 -10.22
N ALA A 102 -9.95 -12.43 -9.88
CA ALA A 102 -11.02 -13.19 -9.24
C ALA A 102 -11.68 -14.19 -10.20
N GLU A 103 -11.62 -13.93 -11.51
CA GLU A 103 -12.20 -14.77 -12.57
C GLU A 103 -11.24 -15.82 -13.13
N VAL A 104 -9.93 -15.70 -12.88
CA VAL A 104 -8.94 -16.72 -13.29
C VAL A 104 -9.22 -18.03 -12.53
N SER A 105 -9.61 -19.06 -13.28
CA SER A 105 -9.87 -20.42 -12.78
C SER A 105 -8.59 -21.09 -12.25
N GLU A 106 -8.72 -21.97 -11.26
CA GLU A 106 -7.61 -22.69 -10.63
C GLU A 106 -6.75 -23.51 -11.59
N GLU A 107 -7.35 -24.03 -12.67
CA GLU A 107 -6.66 -24.88 -13.66
C GLU A 107 -5.49 -24.15 -14.35
N ASP A 108 -5.60 -22.82 -14.53
CA ASP A 108 -4.53 -21.99 -15.10
C ASP A 108 -3.48 -21.57 -14.06
N GLY A 109 -3.81 -21.64 -12.76
CA GLY A 109 -2.93 -21.26 -11.65
C GLY A 109 -1.97 -22.37 -11.23
N ALA A 110 -2.43 -23.63 -11.26
CA ALA A 110 -1.65 -24.80 -10.84
C ALA A 110 -0.43 -25.08 -11.73
N ALA A 111 -0.52 -24.78 -13.03
CA ALA A 111 0.59 -24.98 -13.98
C ALA A 111 1.76 -24.00 -13.80
N LEU A 112 1.56 -22.89 -13.08
CA LEU A 112 2.56 -21.83 -12.87
C LEU A 112 2.96 -21.67 -11.39
N GLY A 113 2.40 -22.47 -10.49
CA GLY A 113 2.65 -22.42 -9.04
C GLY A 113 3.87 -23.23 -8.57
N ALA A 114 4.49 -24.01 -9.44
CA ALA A 114 5.53 -24.98 -9.06
C ALA A 114 6.98 -24.44 -9.08
N ASP A 115 7.25 -23.23 -9.60
CA ASP A 115 8.62 -22.81 -9.94
C ASP A 115 9.00 -21.37 -9.51
N MET A 116 8.36 -20.81 -8.49
CA MET A 116 8.70 -19.47 -8.01
C MET A 116 8.63 -19.36 -6.48
N SER A 117 9.31 -20.28 -5.79
CA SER A 117 10.05 -19.91 -4.57
C SER A 117 11.27 -19.10 -5.01
N ASP A 118 11.05 -17.90 -5.53
CA ASP A 118 12.15 -16.99 -5.85
C ASP A 118 12.62 -16.38 -4.53
N ASP A 119 13.61 -17.06 -3.98
CA ASP A 119 14.49 -16.61 -2.93
C ASP A 119 14.86 -15.15 -3.19
N ALA A 120 14.43 -14.31 -2.24
CA ALA A 120 15.05 -13.02 -2.05
C ALA A 120 16.52 -13.29 -1.70
N ASP A 121 17.42 -13.10 -2.66
CA ASP A 121 18.83 -12.85 -2.41
C ASP A 121 18.91 -11.66 -1.45
N GLY A 122 19.06 -12.02 -0.17
CA GLY A 122 19.42 -11.12 0.90
C GLY A 122 20.86 -10.73 0.70
N GLU A 123 21.07 -9.57 0.07
CA GLU A 123 22.23 -8.78 0.44
C GLU A 123 22.04 -8.37 1.90
N GLU A 124 22.87 -8.96 2.76
CA GLU A 124 23.01 -8.68 4.18
C GLU A 124 23.21 -7.16 4.38
N GLN A 125 22.13 -6.43 4.58
CA GLN A 125 22.19 -5.13 5.23
C GLN A 125 22.26 -5.40 6.73
N GLU A 126 23.34 -4.93 7.34
CA GLU A 126 23.51 -4.93 8.79
C GLU A 126 22.24 -4.46 9.50
N PRO A 127 21.92 -5.04 10.66
CA PRO A 127 20.67 -4.78 11.36
C PRO A 127 20.63 -3.32 11.80
N VAL A 128 19.93 -2.48 11.04
CA VAL A 128 19.44 -1.21 11.54
C VAL A 128 18.31 -1.54 12.51
N GLU A 129 18.62 -1.48 13.80
CA GLU A 129 17.64 -1.57 14.89
C GLU A 129 16.49 -0.57 14.64
N GLY A 130 15.34 -1.07 14.19
CA GLY A 130 14.11 -0.28 14.10
C GLY A 130 13.24 -0.51 12.87
N ALA A 131 13.72 -1.20 11.83
CA ALA A 131 12.87 -1.51 10.67
C ALA A 131 12.09 -2.80 10.90
N ASP A 132 10.76 -2.67 10.96
CA ASP A 132 9.81 -3.76 11.07
C ASP A 132 9.95 -4.73 9.88
N ASP A 133 10.76 -5.77 10.05
CA ASP A 133 10.74 -6.90 9.15
C ASP A 133 9.37 -7.61 9.31
N GLU A 134 8.46 -7.27 8.39
CA GLU A 134 7.21 -7.95 8.17
C GLU A 134 7.49 -9.31 7.53
N GLY A 135 8.01 -10.23 8.35
CA GLY A 135 8.11 -11.64 8.00
C GLY A 135 6.83 -12.07 7.31
N ALA A 136 6.99 -12.41 6.03
CA ALA A 136 5.97 -12.97 5.17
C ALA A 136 5.55 -14.31 5.79
N ALA A 137 4.62 -14.24 6.74
CA ALA A 137 3.85 -15.41 7.12
C ALA A 137 3.20 -15.89 5.83
N THR A 138 3.70 -17.02 5.33
CA THR A 138 3.20 -17.83 4.23
C THR A 138 1.68 -17.93 4.37
N LEU A 139 0.98 -16.99 3.74
CA LEU A 139 -0.46 -17.07 3.57
C LEU A 139 -0.62 -18.12 2.49
N GLY A 140 -1.08 -19.30 2.90
CA GLY A 140 -1.21 -20.49 2.08
C GLY A 140 -1.69 -20.16 0.66
N THR A 141 -0.87 -20.54 -0.30
CA THR A 141 -1.03 -20.32 -1.73
C THR A 141 -1.92 -21.37 -2.39
N ASP A 142 -2.48 -22.31 -1.62
CA ASP A 142 -2.90 -23.60 -2.15
C ASP A 142 -4.44 -23.76 -2.18
N GLY A 143 -5.16 -22.68 -2.51
CA GLY A 143 -6.61 -22.76 -2.70
C GLY A 143 -7.19 -21.66 -3.57
N ASP A 144 -8.44 -21.91 -3.98
CA ASP A 144 -9.33 -21.07 -4.78
C ASP A 144 -9.13 -19.59 -4.45
N GLY A 145 -8.64 -18.81 -5.43
CA GLY A 145 -8.35 -17.39 -5.24
C GLY A 145 -6.89 -17.05 -4.91
N ALA A 146 -5.94 -17.98 -5.05
CA ALA A 146 -4.50 -17.71 -4.86
C ALA A 146 -4.02 -16.46 -5.62
N ALA A 147 -4.52 -16.21 -6.83
CA ALA A 147 -4.21 -15.04 -7.63
C ALA A 147 -4.71 -13.71 -7.01
N LEU A 148 -5.97 -13.69 -6.56
CA LEU A 148 -6.57 -12.54 -5.88
C LEU A 148 -5.93 -12.31 -4.51
N GLY A 149 -5.78 -13.36 -3.70
CA GLY A 149 -5.13 -13.32 -2.40
C GLY A 149 -3.69 -12.80 -2.49
N TRP A 150 -2.94 -13.20 -3.51
CA TRP A 150 -1.60 -12.69 -3.79
C TRP A 150 -1.58 -11.18 -4.07
N MET A 151 -2.52 -10.67 -4.87
CA MET A 151 -2.64 -9.22 -5.13
C MET A 151 -3.00 -8.49 -3.85
N LEU A 152 -4.01 -8.97 -3.13
CA LEU A 152 -4.47 -8.37 -1.88
C LEU A 152 -3.35 -8.31 -0.83
N ALA A 153 -2.50 -9.34 -0.77
CA ALA A 153 -1.35 -9.36 0.14
C ALA A 153 -0.33 -8.27 -0.19
N ARG A 154 -0.18 -7.89 -1.46
CA ARG A 154 0.71 -6.81 -1.88
C ARG A 154 0.11 -5.43 -1.63
N VAL A 155 -1.18 -5.25 -1.89
CA VAL A 155 -1.90 -4.03 -1.50
C VAL A 155 -1.84 -3.85 0.02
N ALA A 156 -1.98 -4.94 0.79
CA ALA A 156 -1.83 -4.89 2.24
C ALA A 156 -0.43 -4.47 2.68
N ARG A 157 0.63 -4.96 2.00
CA ARG A 157 2.02 -4.56 2.27
C ARG A 157 2.28 -3.08 1.98
N LEU A 158 1.64 -2.49 0.98
CA LEU A 158 1.73 -1.03 0.74
C LEU A 158 1.32 -0.22 1.98
N SER A 159 0.26 -0.64 2.66
CA SER A 159 -0.19 0.04 3.89
C SER A 159 0.77 -0.12 5.08
N ALA A 160 1.53 -1.22 5.09
CA ALA A 160 2.42 -1.56 6.19
C ALA A 160 3.81 -0.93 6.04
N GLN A 161 4.35 -0.94 4.82
CA GLN A 161 5.70 -0.46 4.50
C GLN A 161 5.73 1.02 4.11
N GLY A 162 4.60 1.58 3.66
CA GLY A 162 4.52 2.97 3.20
C GLY A 162 4.12 3.98 4.27
N GLY A 163 4.17 5.26 3.89
CA GLY A 163 3.65 6.38 4.67
C GLY A 163 2.12 6.47 4.66
N ASP A 164 1.59 7.55 5.23
CA ASP A 164 0.14 7.72 5.42
C ASP A 164 -0.63 7.78 4.09
N LEU A 165 0.00 8.29 3.03
CA LEU A 165 -0.57 8.33 1.69
C LEU A 165 -0.69 6.92 1.08
N GLN A 166 0.34 6.08 1.21
CA GLN A 166 0.30 4.70 0.74
C GLN A 166 -0.75 3.89 1.50
N ALA A 167 -0.91 4.13 2.81
CA ALA A 167 -2.00 3.55 3.60
C ALA A 167 -3.39 3.98 3.09
N ARG A 168 -3.54 5.26 2.71
CA ARG A 168 -4.77 5.75 2.07
C ARG A 168 -5.07 5.03 0.76
N TYR A 169 -4.11 4.96 -0.17
CA TYR A 169 -4.32 4.30 -1.47
C TYR A 169 -4.60 2.80 -1.32
N ALA A 170 -3.96 2.14 -0.35
CA ALA A 170 -4.27 0.75 -0.03
C ALA A 170 -5.72 0.57 0.47
N LEU A 171 -6.22 1.50 1.30
CA LEU A 171 -7.62 1.50 1.74
C LEU A 171 -8.58 1.76 0.56
N GLU A 172 -8.30 2.73 -0.30
CA GLU A 172 -9.11 3.02 -1.49
C GLU A 172 -9.16 1.81 -2.44
N ALA A 173 -8.03 1.12 -2.64
CA ALA A 173 -7.97 -0.11 -3.42
C ALA A 173 -8.80 -1.23 -2.79
N VAL A 174 -8.67 -1.45 -1.47
CA VAL A 174 -9.47 -2.45 -0.74
C VAL A 174 -10.96 -2.13 -0.83
N ALA A 175 -11.34 -0.86 -0.67
CA ALA A 175 -12.73 -0.42 -0.79
C ALA A 175 -13.30 -0.75 -2.17
N GLY A 176 -12.58 -0.40 -3.23
CA GLY A 176 -13.01 -0.64 -4.59
C GLY A 176 -13.05 -2.11 -4.97
N VAL A 177 -12.14 -2.94 -4.43
CA VAL A 177 -12.20 -4.40 -4.58
C VAL A 177 -13.41 -4.97 -3.86
N ALA A 178 -13.65 -4.60 -2.61
CA ALA A 178 -14.82 -5.04 -1.85
C ALA A 178 -16.15 -4.66 -2.52
N ALA A 179 -16.20 -3.49 -3.15
CA ALA A 179 -17.38 -3.03 -3.90
C ALA A 179 -17.57 -3.71 -5.26
N SER A 180 -16.60 -4.47 -5.76
CA SER A 180 -16.65 -4.99 -7.13
C SER A 180 -16.34 -6.46 -7.35
N VAL A 181 -15.86 -7.15 -6.33
CA VAL A 181 -15.69 -8.60 -6.32
C VAL A 181 -16.75 -9.18 -5.38
N ALA A 182 -17.37 -10.30 -5.78
CA ALA A 182 -18.36 -10.97 -4.97
C ALA A 182 -17.80 -11.36 -3.58
N GLY A 183 -18.59 -11.14 -2.54
CA GLY A 183 -18.17 -11.36 -1.14
C GLY A 183 -17.63 -12.78 -0.88
N GLU A 184 -18.25 -13.79 -1.50
CA GLU A 184 -17.85 -15.20 -1.42
C GLU A 184 -16.38 -15.42 -1.81
N ARG A 185 -15.90 -14.72 -2.85
CA ARG A 185 -14.50 -14.77 -3.30
C ARG A 185 -13.54 -14.00 -2.40
N LEU A 186 -14.07 -13.11 -1.56
CA LEU A 186 -13.28 -12.29 -0.64
C LEU A 186 -13.17 -12.92 0.76
N VAL A 187 -14.11 -13.78 1.16
CA VAL A 187 -14.13 -14.47 2.45
C VAL A 187 -12.79 -15.16 2.78
N PRO A 188 -12.17 -15.96 1.88
CA PRO A 188 -10.88 -16.59 2.17
C PRO A 188 -9.75 -15.58 2.44
N HIS A 189 -9.92 -14.34 1.98
CA HIS A 189 -8.92 -13.27 2.07
C HIS A 189 -9.27 -12.21 3.13
N ALA A 190 -10.31 -12.42 3.95
CA ALA A 190 -10.76 -11.48 4.98
C ALA A 190 -9.61 -10.98 5.86
N ARG A 191 -8.73 -11.89 6.29
CA ARG A 191 -7.54 -11.56 7.11
C ARG A 191 -6.61 -10.55 6.42
N VAL A 192 -6.45 -10.65 5.10
CA VAL A 192 -5.55 -9.78 4.32
C VAL A 192 -6.20 -8.41 4.09
N LEU A 193 -7.48 -8.41 3.74
CA LEU A 193 -8.28 -7.19 3.51
C LEU A 193 -8.38 -6.31 4.76
N LEU A 194 -8.41 -6.92 5.95
CA LEU A 194 -8.51 -6.20 7.21
C LEU A 194 -7.17 -5.58 7.68
N ARG A 195 -6.01 -5.93 7.09
CA ARG A 195 -4.72 -5.36 7.52
C ARG A 195 -4.63 -3.85 7.28
N PRO A 196 -4.91 -3.31 6.07
CA PRO A 196 -4.95 -1.87 5.85
C PRO A 196 -5.91 -1.12 6.78
N VAL A 197 -7.08 -1.70 7.04
CA VAL A 197 -8.08 -1.13 7.95
C VAL A 197 -7.53 -0.96 9.37
N MET A 198 -6.94 -2.02 9.91
CA MET A 198 -6.35 -2.00 11.25
C MET A 198 -5.17 -1.02 11.33
N ARG A 199 -4.39 -0.91 10.26
CA ARG A 199 -3.28 0.05 10.16
C ARG A 199 -3.79 1.49 10.09
N GLY A 200 -4.76 1.80 9.23
CA GLY A 200 -5.36 3.13 9.12
C GLY A 200 -5.98 3.62 10.43
N LYS A 201 -6.64 2.73 11.17
CA LYS A 201 -7.13 3.03 12.52
C LYS A 201 -6.01 3.29 13.53
N ALA A 202 -4.90 2.54 13.45
CA ALA A 202 -3.75 2.75 14.31
C ALA A 202 -3.08 4.11 14.02
N ILE A 203 -2.96 4.48 12.74
CA ILE A 203 -2.47 5.79 12.29
C ILE A 203 -3.35 6.90 12.88
N ALA A 204 -4.66 6.81 12.72
CA ALA A 204 -5.60 7.82 13.24
C ALA A 204 -5.55 7.95 14.78
N ARG A 205 -5.40 6.83 15.52
CA ARG A 205 -5.22 6.86 16.98
C ARG A 205 -3.91 7.51 17.39
N ALA A 206 -2.82 7.19 16.69
CA ALA A 206 -1.52 7.81 16.94
C ALA A 206 -1.56 9.32 16.67
N ALA A 207 -2.24 9.74 15.60
CA ALA A 207 -2.47 11.15 15.28
C ALA A 207 -3.24 11.88 16.38
N ALA A 208 -4.37 11.31 16.83
CA ALA A 208 -5.17 11.87 17.92
C ALA A 208 -4.38 11.99 19.23
N GLN A 209 -3.53 10.99 19.54
CA GLN A 209 -2.67 11.04 20.71
C GLN A 209 -1.61 12.14 20.60
N ARG A 210 -0.97 12.30 19.44
CA ARG A 210 0.01 13.38 19.19
C ARG A 210 -0.64 14.76 19.34
N GLU A 211 -1.85 14.95 18.82
CA GLU A 211 -2.62 16.19 18.99
C GLU A 211 -2.91 16.46 20.48
N ALA A 212 -3.35 15.44 21.23
CA ALA A 212 -3.62 15.55 22.66
C ALA A 212 -2.34 15.93 23.46
N ASP A 213 -1.22 15.28 23.16
CA ASP A 213 0.07 15.53 23.79
C ASP A 213 0.61 16.93 23.45
N ALA A 214 0.43 17.39 22.21
CA ALA A 214 0.80 18.74 21.78
C ALA A 214 -0.02 19.81 22.52
N VAL A 215 -1.34 19.59 22.67
CA VAL A 215 -2.21 20.46 23.47
C VAL A 215 -1.78 20.48 24.94
N ALA A 216 -1.45 19.32 25.52
CA ALA A 216 -0.95 19.23 26.89
C ALA A 216 0.38 20.01 27.06
N LYS A 217 1.35 19.80 26.18
CA LYS A 217 2.64 20.53 26.18
C LYS A 217 2.45 22.04 26.04
N ARG A 218 1.54 22.51 25.18
CA ARG A 218 1.21 23.94 25.04
C ARG A 218 0.61 24.51 26.33
N ARG A 219 -0.25 23.76 27.03
CA ARG A 219 -0.79 24.17 28.34
C ARG A 219 0.32 24.29 29.39
N PHE A 220 1.24 23.33 29.46
CA PHE A 220 2.38 23.38 30.39
C PHE A 220 3.32 24.56 30.10
N ARG A 221 3.65 24.83 28.83
CA ARG A 221 4.45 26.01 28.45
C ARG A 221 3.78 27.32 28.87
N LYS A 222 2.47 27.49 28.63
CA LYS A 222 1.72 28.68 29.07
C LYS A 222 1.73 28.88 30.60
N MET A 223 1.83 27.80 31.37
CA MET A 223 1.96 27.87 32.83
C MET A 223 3.40 28.20 33.27
N GLY A 224 4.42 27.72 32.56
CA GLY A 224 5.83 27.98 32.86
C GLY A 224 6.35 29.35 32.39
N GLN A 225 5.79 29.90 31.31
CA GLN A 225 6.26 31.13 30.65
C GLN A 225 5.84 32.42 31.37
N LYS A 226 5.20 32.34 32.54
CA LYS A 226 4.98 33.49 33.43
C LYS A 226 6.28 34.04 34.06
N ARG A 227 7.47 33.54 33.69
CA ARG A 227 8.75 33.97 34.24
C ARG A 227 9.90 33.94 33.22
N SER A 228 9.83 34.75 32.16
CA SER A 228 11.02 35.37 31.51
C SER A 228 10.59 36.09 30.24
N LEU A 229 10.72 37.42 30.23
CA LEU A 229 10.68 38.24 29.03
C LEU A 229 12.03 38.15 28.31
N HIS A 230 12.00 37.92 27.01
CA HIS A 230 12.87 38.63 26.08
C HIS A 230 12.11 38.89 24.79
N VAL A 231 12.09 40.16 24.41
CA VAL A 231 11.52 40.73 23.20
C VAL A 231 12.71 40.95 22.28
N PHE A 232 12.75 40.26 21.13
CA PHE A 232 13.34 40.63 19.84
C PHE A 232 13.35 39.35 18.98
N GLU A 233 12.86 39.45 17.73
CA GLU A 233 12.53 38.36 16.77
C GLU A 233 11.06 37.86 16.74
N GLU A 234 10.10 38.62 17.28
CA GLU A 234 8.68 38.19 17.34
C GLU A 234 8.02 37.92 15.97
N ALA A 235 8.35 38.68 14.92
CA ALA A 235 7.67 38.56 13.62
C ALA A 235 8.11 37.32 12.81
N GLU A 236 9.40 36.99 12.83
CA GLU A 236 9.91 35.77 12.15
C GLU A 236 9.51 34.52 12.93
N GLU A 237 9.51 34.57 14.26
CA GLU A 237 8.96 33.49 15.09
C GLU A 237 7.46 33.28 14.88
N GLU A 238 6.67 34.36 14.73
CA GLU A 238 5.23 34.25 14.44
C GLU A 238 4.97 33.65 13.06
N ALA A 239 5.73 34.06 12.04
CA ALA A 239 5.62 33.50 10.69
C ALA A 239 6.01 32.01 10.67
N PHE A 240 7.09 31.63 11.38
CA PHE A 240 7.49 30.23 11.51
C PHE A 240 6.45 29.39 12.26
N ARG A 241 5.89 29.90 13.37
CA ARG A 241 4.81 29.22 14.12
C ARG A 241 3.54 29.07 13.30
N ALA A 242 3.21 30.06 12.47
CA ALA A 242 2.06 29.99 11.58
C ALA A 242 2.25 28.92 10.50
N ALA A 243 3.43 28.87 9.86
CA ALA A 243 3.77 27.86 8.87
C ALA A 243 3.81 26.44 9.47
N GLU A 244 4.40 26.28 10.67
CA GLU A 244 4.41 25.00 11.40
C GLU A 244 2.99 24.56 11.77
N ALA A 245 2.13 25.49 12.19
CA ALA A 245 0.74 25.19 12.50
C ALA A 245 -0.07 24.78 11.26
N GLU A 246 0.17 25.41 10.11
CA GLU A 246 -0.47 25.05 8.85
C GLU A 246 -0.01 23.69 8.35
N ALA A 247 1.29 23.39 8.43
CA ALA A 247 1.84 22.07 8.10
C ALA A 247 1.28 20.97 9.00
N MET A 248 1.25 21.18 10.33
CA MET A 248 0.64 20.23 11.26
C MET A 248 -0.86 20.05 11.01
N LYS A 249 -1.57 21.09 10.58
CA LYS A 249 -2.99 21.00 10.23
C LYS A 249 -3.19 20.15 8.97
N ALA A 250 -2.39 20.38 7.94
CA ALA A 250 -2.45 19.60 6.70
C ALA A 250 -2.12 18.11 6.94
N GLU A 251 -1.08 17.82 7.72
CA GLU A 251 -0.74 16.45 8.13
C GLU A 251 -1.87 15.82 8.95
N GLY A 252 -2.41 16.55 9.94
CA GLY A 252 -3.55 16.12 10.75
C GLY A 252 -4.80 15.82 9.92
N ASP A 253 -5.08 16.61 8.87
CA ASP A 253 -6.21 16.40 7.96
C ASP A 253 -6.04 15.12 7.14
N ILE A 254 -4.82 14.82 6.66
CA ILE A 254 -4.52 13.56 5.97
C ILE A 254 -4.74 12.38 6.93
N LEU A 255 -4.17 12.43 8.13
CA LEU A 255 -4.28 11.36 9.13
C LEU A 255 -5.74 11.11 9.56
N ARG A 256 -6.53 12.18 9.72
CA ARG A 256 -7.98 12.08 9.98
C ARG A 256 -8.71 11.45 8.80
N SER A 257 -8.37 11.83 7.57
CA SER A 257 -8.96 11.26 6.35
C SER A 257 -8.70 9.75 6.25
N VAL A 258 -7.49 9.29 6.61
CA VAL A 258 -7.13 7.86 6.64
C VAL A 258 -7.96 7.11 7.69
N GLY A 259 -8.16 7.68 8.88
CA GLY A 259 -9.00 7.09 9.92
C GLY A 259 -10.47 6.98 9.54
N ALA A 260 -11.02 8.02 8.89
CA ALA A 260 -12.39 8.03 8.39
C ALA A 260 -12.57 6.95 7.32
N LEU A 261 -11.69 6.94 6.31
CA LEU A 261 -11.71 5.95 5.25
C LEU A 261 -11.56 4.52 5.79
N ALA A 262 -10.67 4.29 6.77
CA ALA A 262 -10.53 2.98 7.40
C ALA A 262 -11.82 2.51 8.08
N SER A 263 -12.60 3.43 8.66
CA SER A 263 -13.88 3.11 9.31
C SER A 263 -14.98 2.82 8.28
N GLU A 264 -15.00 3.55 7.17
CA GLU A 264 -15.89 3.29 6.04
C GLU A 264 -15.61 1.93 5.40
N VAL A 265 -14.33 1.61 5.16
CA VAL A 265 -13.91 0.33 4.60
C VAL A 265 -14.20 -0.82 5.55
N GLU A 266 -14.05 -0.62 6.87
CA GLU A 266 -14.45 -1.63 7.85
C GLU A 266 -15.95 -1.95 7.77
N ALA A 267 -16.80 -0.91 7.70
CA ALA A 267 -18.24 -1.08 7.58
C ALA A 267 -18.61 -1.81 6.27
N LEU A 268 -17.99 -1.41 5.16
CA LEU A 268 -18.15 -2.08 3.86
C LEU A 268 -17.73 -3.55 3.92
N LEU A 269 -16.57 -3.86 4.49
CA LEU A 269 -16.10 -5.24 4.61
C LEU A 269 -16.97 -6.07 5.55
N SER A 270 -17.51 -5.48 6.61
CA SER A 270 -18.46 -6.17 7.50
C SER A 270 -19.75 -6.54 6.79
N ASP A 271 -20.20 -5.70 5.84
CA ASP A 271 -21.39 -5.96 5.02
C ASP A 271 -21.11 -7.01 3.94
N VAL A 272 -20.03 -6.83 3.17
CA VAL A 272 -19.67 -7.69 2.03
C VAL A 272 -19.23 -9.10 2.44
N LEU A 273 -18.47 -9.23 3.53
CA LEU A 273 -17.97 -10.54 3.99
C LEU A 273 -19.00 -11.30 4.84
N GLY A 274 -20.00 -10.59 5.36
CA GLY A 274 -20.87 -11.11 6.42
C GLY A 274 -20.20 -11.11 7.81
N THR A 275 -21.04 -11.13 8.85
CA THR A 275 -20.59 -10.93 10.24
C THR A 275 -19.62 -12.02 10.71
N GLU A 276 -19.87 -13.28 10.37
CA GLU A 276 -19.06 -14.42 10.82
C GLU A 276 -17.63 -14.36 10.26
N ALA A 277 -17.48 -14.31 8.93
CA ALA A 277 -16.18 -14.22 8.27
C ALA A 277 -15.41 -12.96 8.66
N PHE A 278 -16.10 -11.83 8.83
CA PHE A 278 -15.49 -10.59 9.32
C PHE A 278 -14.93 -10.75 10.74
N VAL A 279 -15.74 -11.26 11.68
CA VAL A 279 -15.32 -11.46 13.08
C VAL A 279 -14.17 -12.44 13.18
N ASP A 280 -14.19 -13.53 12.42
CA ASP A 280 -13.11 -14.51 12.36
C ASP A 280 -11.83 -13.89 11.80
N GLY A 281 -11.92 -13.11 10.72
CA GLY A 281 -10.81 -12.37 10.15
C GLY A 281 -10.17 -11.41 11.16
N VAL A 282 -10.98 -10.61 11.87
CA VAL A 282 -10.51 -9.69 12.91
C VAL A 282 -9.87 -10.45 14.07
N THR A 283 -10.47 -11.55 14.51
CA THR A 283 -9.97 -12.36 15.63
C THR A 283 -8.64 -13.02 15.28
N ALA A 284 -8.51 -13.57 14.06
CA ALA A 284 -7.28 -14.14 13.55
C ALA A 284 -6.16 -13.10 13.47
N LEU A 285 -6.45 -11.88 13.01
CA LEU A 285 -5.49 -10.77 13.01
C LEU A 285 -5.02 -10.39 14.41
N LYS A 286 -5.96 -10.26 15.36
CA LYS A 286 -5.61 -9.93 16.76
C LYS A 286 -4.75 -11.02 17.40
N LYS A 287 -5.09 -12.30 17.19
CA LYS A 287 -4.29 -13.44 17.67
C LYS A 287 -2.88 -13.41 17.07
N ALA A 288 -2.76 -13.22 15.76
CA ALA A 288 -1.47 -13.15 15.08
C ALA A 288 -0.61 -11.98 15.57
N LYS A 289 -1.22 -10.79 15.75
CA LYS A 289 -0.52 -9.62 16.30
C LYS A 289 0.00 -9.89 17.71
N LYS A 290 -0.85 -10.44 18.59
CA LYS A 290 -0.46 -10.77 19.97
C LYS A 290 0.66 -11.81 20.00
N ALA A 291 0.58 -12.86 19.18
CA ALA A 291 1.63 -13.86 19.08
C ALA A 291 2.98 -13.26 18.66
N LYS A 292 2.99 -12.34 17.68
CA LYS A 292 4.21 -11.62 17.26
C LYS A 292 4.75 -10.72 18.37
N GLU A 293 3.89 -10.03 19.12
CA GLU A 293 4.30 -9.22 20.28
C GLU A 293 4.92 -10.08 21.39
N ASP A 294 4.32 -11.23 21.69
CA ASP A 294 4.83 -12.16 22.70
C ASP A 294 6.16 -12.80 22.26
N GLU A 295 6.31 -13.11 20.98
CA GLU A 295 7.59 -13.57 20.40
C GLU A 295 8.67 -12.49 20.50
N ARG A 296 8.35 -11.23 20.17
CA ARG A 296 9.28 -10.09 20.31
C ARG A 296 9.72 -9.91 21.77
N LYS A 297 8.78 -9.99 22.72
CA LYS A 297 9.09 -9.93 24.16
C LYS A 297 10.01 -11.08 24.59
N ARG A 298 9.77 -12.30 24.11
CA ARG A 298 10.64 -13.44 24.38
C ARG A 298 12.04 -13.25 23.80
N LYS A 299 12.16 -12.79 22.54
CA LYS A 299 13.46 -12.49 21.91
C LYS A 299 14.23 -11.42 22.68
N ARG A 300 13.56 -10.35 23.10
CA ARG A 300 14.17 -9.31 23.96
C ARG A 300 14.61 -9.85 25.31
N ALA A 301 13.77 -10.65 25.97
CA ALA A 301 14.13 -11.27 27.24
C ALA A 301 15.34 -12.21 27.12
N VAL A 302 15.44 -12.97 26.02
CA VAL A 302 16.61 -13.81 25.74
C VAL A 302 17.84 -12.94 25.42
N GLY A 303 17.69 -11.89 24.61
CA GLY A 303 18.77 -10.95 24.31
C GLY A 303 19.34 -10.27 25.57
N ALA A 304 18.47 -9.78 26.45
CA ALA A 304 18.85 -9.18 27.72
C ALA A 304 19.61 -10.13 28.66
N LEU A 305 19.35 -11.45 28.56
CA LEU A 305 20.09 -12.48 29.30
C LEU A 305 21.46 -12.78 28.69
N LEU A 306 21.60 -12.65 27.36
CA LEU A 306 22.83 -12.94 26.64
C LEU A 306 23.81 -11.76 26.64
N ASP A 307 23.31 -10.52 26.55
CA ASP A 307 24.12 -9.30 26.65
C ASP A 307 23.34 -8.18 27.38
N PRO A 308 23.41 -8.14 28.73
CA PRO A 308 22.74 -7.13 29.53
C PRO A 308 23.33 -5.72 29.37
N GLN A 309 24.54 -5.58 28.80
CA GLN A 309 25.13 -4.26 28.57
C GLN A 309 24.67 -3.62 27.26
N ALA A 310 24.34 -4.43 26.24
CA ALA A 310 23.72 -3.95 25.01
C ALA A 310 22.27 -3.48 25.24
N ASP A 311 21.48 -4.19 26.05
CA ASP A 311 20.07 -3.85 26.31
C ASP A 311 19.88 -2.62 27.24
N ALA A 312 20.95 -2.19 27.94
CA ALA A 312 20.94 -1.05 28.85
C ALA A 312 21.33 0.30 28.19
N ARG A 313 21.78 0.29 26.93
CA ARG A 313 22.14 1.49 26.16
C ARG A 313 20.99 1.98 25.30
#